data_AF-A0A0C5E7M5-F1
#
_entry.id   AF-A0A0C5E7M5-F1
#
_cell.length_a   1.000
_cell.length_b   1.000
_cell.length_c   1.000
_cell.angle_alpha   90.00
_cell.angle_beta   90.00
_cell.angle_gamma   90.00
#
_symmetry.space_group_name_H-M   'P 1'
#
loop_
_entity.id
_entity.type
_entity.pdbx_description
1 polymer ?
#
loop_
_entity_poly.entity_id
_entity_poly.type
_entity_poly.pdbx_seq_one_letter_code
_entity_poly.pdbx_strand_id
1 'polypeptide(L)'
;MARQNDIEHLQDLMQRGELTADQANVQMVRNERFRMVVNSLPANVRKALNAAVRSGELGHMKKDGHKPECYFHPTFEYLAKAERLKREREVISMRGTVTVCMSDILRAGNSA
;
A
#
# COMPACT_ATOMS: atom_id res chain seq x y z
N MET A 1 -13.92 -11.21 -7.61
CA MET A 1 -15.36 -10.90 -7.68
C MET A 1 -15.79 -9.96 -6.54
N ALA A 2 -15.42 -10.22 -5.27
CA ALA A 2 -15.80 -9.33 -4.15
C ALA A 2 -15.39 -7.84 -4.33
N ARG A 3 -14.13 -7.57 -4.72
CA ARG A 3 -13.62 -6.19 -4.89
C ARG A 3 -14.44 -5.35 -5.89
N GLN A 4 -14.89 -5.94 -7.00
CA GLN A 4 -15.64 -5.20 -8.02
C GLN A 4 -17.01 -4.79 -7.48
N ASN A 5 -17.71 -5.73 -6.83
CA ASN A 5 -19.00 -5.46 -6.19
C ASN A 5 -18.88 -4.41 -5.07
N ASP A 6 -17.80 -4.45 -4.27
CA ASP A 6 -17.54 -3.46 -3.22
C ASP A 6 -17.35 -2.05 -3.80
N ILE A 7 -16.64 -1.94 -4.93
CA ILE A 7 -16.41 -0.67 -5.61
C ILE A 7 -17.73 -0.13 -6.18
N GLU A 8 -18.52 -0.95 -6.86
CA GLU A 8 -19.82 -0.57 -7.42
C GLU A 8 -20.77 -0.10 -6.32
N HIS A 9 -20.83 -0.84 -5.21
CA HIS A 9 -21.64 -0.45 -4.05
C HIS A 9 -21.21 0.90 -3.46
N LEU A 10 -19.90 1.14 -3.33
CA LEU A 10 -19.39 2.43 -2.84
C LEU A 10 -19.68 3.57 -3.82
N GLN A 11 -19.61 3.31 -5.13
CA GLN A 11 -19.95 4.29 -6.16
C GLN A 11 -21.44 4.66 -6.11
N ASP A 12 -22.32 3.68 -5.95
CA ASP A 12 -23.76 3.91 -5.80
C ASP A 12 -24.07 4.78 -4.58
N LEU A 13 -23.46 4.48 -3.43
CA LEU A 13 -23.63 5.28 -2.21
C LEU A 13 -23.10 6.70 -2.38
N MET A 14 -21.99 6.88 -3.09
CA MET A 14 -21.46 8.20 -3.41
C MET A 14 -22.38 8.99 -4.35
N GLN A 15 -22.96 8.33 -5.37
CA GLN A 15 -23.92 8.97 -6.29
C GLN A 15 -25.19 9.40 -5.58
N ARG A 16 -25.65 8.63 -4.59
CA ARG A 16 -26.82 8.96 -3.75
C ARG A 16 -26.53 10.03 -2.70
N GLY A 17 -25.27 10.45 -2.55
CA GLY A 17 -24.84 11.41 -1.52
C GLY A 17 -24.83 10.84 -0.10
N GLU A 18 -25.01 9.53 0.05
CA GLU A 18 -25.01 8.83 1.34
C GLU A 18 -23.59 8.66 1.89
N LEU A 19 -22.57 8.78 1.03
CA LEU A 19 -21.18 8.57 1.39
C LEU A 19 -20.28 9.60 0.69
N THR A 20 -19.43 10.27 1.47
CA THR A 20 -18.42 11.18 0.90
C THR A 20 -17.27 10.39 0.28
N ALA A 21 -16.54 11.00 -0.67
CA ALA A 21 -15.34 10.40 -1.25
C ALA A 21 -14.28 10.04 -0.18
N ASP A 22 -14.20 10.83 0.89
CA ASP A 22 -13.29 10.58 2.02
C ASP A 22 -13.69 9.31 2.77
N GLN A 23 -14.97 9.14 3.08
CA GLN A 23 -15.51 7.93 3.70
C GLN A 23 -15.38 6.70 2.79
N ALA A 24 -15.54 6.85 1.48
CA ALA A 24 -15.31 5.76 0.52
C ALA A 24 -13.89 5.22 0.62
N ASN A 25 -12.90 6.11 0.67
CA ASN A 25 -11.50 5.72 0.78
C ASN A 25 -11.22 4.95 2.07
N VAL A 26 -11.82 5.37 3.19
CA VAL A 26 -11.70 4.66 4.47
C VAL A 26 -12.34 3.28 4.38
N GLN A 27 -13.56 3.19 3.84
CA GLN A 27 -14.29 1.93 3.72
C GLN A 27 -13.58 0.94 2.79
N MET A 28 -12.96 1.41 1.70
CA MET A 28 -12.13 0.57 0.85
C MET A 28 -10.99 -0.08 1.63
N VAL A 29 -10.26 0.67 2.47
CA VAL A 29 -9.16 0.10 3.28
C VAL A 29 -9.71 -0.95 4.26
N ARG A 30 -10.91 -0.73 4.81
CA ARG A 30 -11.56 -1.69 5.70
C ARG A 30 -11.95 -2.97 4.97
N ASN A 31 -12.56 -2.86 3.78
CA ASN A 31 -12.97 -4.00 2.96
C ASN A 31 -11.75 -4.79 2.46
N GLU A 32 -10.69 -4.10 2.05
CA GLU A 32 -9.43 -4.72 1.60
C GLU A 32 -8.53 -5.20 2.76
N ARG A 33 -8.94 -4.94 4.01
CA ARG A 33 -8.20 -5.20 5.26
C ARG A 33 -6.96 -4.32 5.44
N PHE A 34 -6.23 -4.01 4.37
CA PHE A 34 -5.10 -3.08 4.38
C PHE A 34 -4.85 -2.46 3.01
N ARG A 35 -4.12 -1.33 2.99
CA ARG A 35 -3.70 -0.61 1.80
C ARG A 35 -2.25 -0.14 1.96
N MET A 36 -1.36 -0.67 1.11
CA MET A 36 0.02 -0.22 1.02
C MET A 36 0.16 0.99 0.10
N VAL A 37 1.00 1.94 0.50
CA VAL A 37 1.37 3.11 -0.29
C VAL A 37 2.68 2.81 -1.00
N VAL A 38 2.59 2.28 -2.21
CA VAL A 38 3.77 1.86 -3.00
C VAL A 38 4.45 3.06 -3.68
N ASN A 39 3.66 4.00 -4.20
CA ASN A 39 4.17 5.18 -4.92
C ASN A 39 3.83 6.45 -4.14
N SER A 40 2.59 6.89 -4.26
CA SER A 40 2.06 8.10 -3.63
C SER A 40 0.56 7.96 -3.42
N LEU A 41 0.03 8.74 -2.48
CA LEU A 41 -1.40 8.91 -2.28
C LEU A 41 -1.73 10.38 -2.54
N PRO A 42 -2.85 10.68 -3.22
CA PRO A 42 -3.36 12.04 -3.32
C PRO A 42 -3.52 12.68 -1.93
N ALA A 43 -3.24 13.99 -1.83
CA ALA A 43 -3.19 14.70 -0.55
C ALA A 43 -4.53 14.66 0.21
N ASN A 44 -5.65 14.78 -0.52
CA ASN A 44 -7.01 14.63 0.03
C ASN A 44 -7.24 13.24 0.61
N VAL A 45 -6.89 12.18 -0.14
CA VAL A 45 -7.05 10.79 0.32
C VAL A 45 -6.19 10.54 1.56
N ARG A 46 -4.93 11.00 1.56
CA ARG A 46 -4.05 10.89 2.74
C ARG A 46 -4.63 11.62 3.95
N LYS A 47 -5.21 12.80 3.76
CA LYS A 47 -5.87 13.56 4.84
C LYS A 47 -7.06 12.80 5.41
N ALA A 48 -7.91 12.23 4.55
CA ALA A 48 -9.06 11.42 4.95
C ALA A 48 -8.64 10.18 5.74
N LEU A 49 -7.66 9.42 5.24
CA LEU A 49 -7.17 8.22 5.93
C LEU A 49 -6.50 8.57 7.27
N ASN A 50 -5.74 9.66 7.34
CA ASN A 50 -5.18 10.12 8.61
C ASN A 50 -6.25 10.57 9.61
N ALA A 51 -7.36 11.14 9.14
CA ALA A 51 -8.49 11.47 10.01
C ALA A 51 -9.13 10.19 10.58
N ALA A 52 -9.33 9.17 9.75
CA ALA A 52 -9.82 7.86 10.18
C ALA A 52 -8.87 7.13 11.15
N VAL A 53 -7.57 7.38 11.04
CA VAL A 53 -6.59 6.88 12.02
C VAL A 53 -6.74 7.59 13.36
N ARG A 54 -6.99 8.90 13.35
CA ARG A 54 -7.23 9.67 14.58
C ARG A 54 -8.56 9.31 15.26
N SER A 55 -9.59 8.92 14.49
CA SER A 55 -10.85 8.40 15.04
C SER A 55 -10.76 6.95 15.51
N GLY A 56 -9.68 6.23 15.18
CA GLY A 56 -9.47 4.83 15.54
C GLY A 56 -10.12 3.81 14.59
N GLU A 57 -10.72 4.26 13.48
CA GLU A 57 -11.30 3.39 12.46
C GLU A 57 -10.24 2.61 11.67
N LEU A 58 -9.06 3.21 11.52
CA LEU A 58 -7.91 2.62 10.84
C LEU A 58 -6.67 2.68 11.73
N GLY A 59 -5.77 1.72 11.53
CA GLY A 59 -4.39 1.79 11.97
C GLY A 59 -3.49 2.35 10.87
N HIS A 60 -2.35 2.91 11.28
CA HIS A 60 -1.33 3.44 10.38
C HIS A 60 0.05 2.97 10.76
N MET A 61 0.82 2.61 9.75
CA MET A 61 2.25 2.32 9.85
C MET A 61 3.01 3.23 8.92
N LYS A 62 3.88 4.06 9.51
CA LYS A 62 4.79 4.94 8.76
C LYS A 62 5.79 4.11 7.94
N LYS A 63 6.25 4.70 6.83
CA LYS A 63 7.35 4.16 6.01
C LYS A 63 8.59 3.97 6.87
N ASP A 64 9.26 2.83 6.69
CA ASP A 64 10.48 2.45 7.43
C ASP A 64 11.44 1.74 6.47
N GLY A 65 12.52 2.41 6.06
CA GLY A 65 13.45 1.88 5.05
C GLY A 65 12.74 1.46 3.76
N HIS A 66 12.81 0.15 3.45
CA HIS A 66 12.15 -0.47 2.30
C HIS A 66 10.72 -0.93 2.56
N LYS A 67 10.24 -0.84 3.80
CA LYS A 67 8.84 -1.13 4.14
C LYS A 67 7.97 0.07 3.74
N PRO A 68 7.00 -0.10 2.84
CA PRO A 68 6.12 0.99 2.42
C PRO A 68 5.28 1.50 3.59
N GLU A 69 4.75 2.72 3.46
CA GLU A 69 3.69 3.19 4.36
C GLU A 69 2.42 2.35 4.15
N CYS A 70 1.65 2.13 5.22
CA CYS A 70 0.47 1.26 5.18
C CYS A 70 -0.65 1.77 6.08
N TYR A 71 -1.88 1.77 5.56
CA TYR A 71 -3.11 1.94 6.33
C TYR A 71 -3.81 0.60 6.44
N PHE A 72 -4.40 0.27 7.59
CA PHE A 72 -4.97 -1.05 7.80
C PHE A 72 -6.17 -1.03 8.73
N HIS A 73 -7.01 -2.05 8.62
CA HIS A 73 -8.07 -2.29 9.58
C HIS A 73 -7.45 -2.78 10.91
N PRO A 74 -7.79 -2.20 12.07
CA PRO A 74 -7.12 -2.49 13.35
C PRO A 74 -7.03 -3.99 13.70
N THR A 75 -8.11 -4.75 13.44
CA THR A 75 -8.17 -6.21 13.65
C THR A 75 -7.19 -7.02 12.78
N PHE A 76 -6.73 -6.48 11.66
CA PHE A 76 -5.92 -7.19 10.66
C PHE A 76 -4.48 -6.64 10.58
N GLU A 77 -3.98 -6.02 11.67
CA GLU A 77 -2.61 -5.49 11.74
C GLU A 77 -1.55 -6.53 11.32
N TYR A 78 -1.73 -7.79 11.72
CA TYR A 78 -0.80 -8.88 11.40
C TYR A 78 -0.65 -9.11 9.89
N LEU A 79 -1.74 -8.98 9.11
CA LEU A 79 -1.70 -9.09 7.65
C LEU A 79 -0.93 -7.92 7.04
N ALA A 80 -1.16 -6.71 7.53
CA ALA A 80 -0.45 -5.53 7.08
C ALA A 80 1.06 -5.65 7.35
N LYS A 81 1.47 -6.18 8.52
CA LYS A 81 2.89 -6.44 8.81
C LYS A 81 3.50 -7.48 7.88
N ALA A 82 2.79 -8.59 7.68
CA ALA A 82 3.28 -9.68 6.82
C ALA A 82 3.52 -9.20 5.38
N GLU A 83 2.58 -8.46 4.80
CA GLU A 83 2.73 -7.97 3.43
C GLU A 83 3.82 -6.89 3.32
N ARG A 84 3.98 -6.03 4.33
CA ARG A 84 5.08 -5.05 4.38
C ARG A 84 6.45 -5.74 4.38
N LEU A 85 6.61 -6.81 5.17
CA LEU A 85 7.85 -7.58 5.21
C LEU A 85 8.13 -8.30 3.89
N LYS A 86 7.09 -8.86 3.27
CA LYS A 86 7.21 -9.47 1.93
C LYS A 86 7.67 -8.45 0.90
N ARG A 87 7.04 -7.26 0.89
CA ARG A 87 7.39 -6.19 -0.05
C ARG A 87 8.82 -5.68 0.16
N GLU A 88 9.25 -5.55 1.41
CA GLU A 88 10.64 -5.21 1.72
C GLU A 88 11.63 -6.23 1.14
N ARG A 89 11.37 -7.53 1.33
CA ARG A 89 12.21 -8.60 0.77
C ARG A 89 12.29 -8.55 -0.75
N GLU A 90 11.16 -8.30 -1.43
CA GLU A 90 11.12 -8.12 -2.89
C GLU A 90 11.97 -6.93 -3.35
N VAL A 91 11.90 -5.80 -2.64
CA VAL A 91 12.68 -4.61 -2.99
C VAL A 91 14.17 -4.86 -2.76
N ILE A 92 14.54 -5.54 -1.67
CA ILE A 92 15.93 -5.91 -1.39
C ILE A 92 16.46 -6.89 -2.44
N SER A 93 15.68 -7.92 -2.79
CA SER A 93 16.10 -8.92 -3.78
C SER A 93 16.30 -8.31 -5.17
N MET A 94 15.38 -7.44 -5.62
CA MET A 94 15.52 -6.70 -6.88
C MET A 94 16.75 -5.79 -6.91
N ARG A 95 17.13 -5.19 -5.77
CA ARG A 95 18.35 -4.38 -5.68
C ARG A 95 19.62 -5.24 -5.68
N GLY A 96 19.58 -6.40 -5.03
CA GLY A 96 20.68 -7.35 -5.03
C GLY A 96 21.05 -7.87 -6.43
N THR A 97 20.05 -8.16 -7.27
CA THR A 97 20.28 -8.56 -8.67
C THR A 97 20.86 -7.42 -9.51
N VAL A 98 20.45 -6.17 -9.30
CA VAL A 98 21.03 -5.02 -10.04
C VAL A 98 22.52 -4.82 -9.72
N THR A 99 22.96 -5.07 -8.49
CA THR A 99 24.37 -4.95 -8.11
C THR A 99 25.26 -6.03 -8.75
N VAL A 100 24.72 -7.24 -8.97
CA VAL A 100 25.47 -8.32 -9.63
C VAL A 100 25.63 -8.06 -11.13
N CYS A 101 24.62 -7.47 -11.79
CA CYS A 101 24.63 -7.33 -13.25
C CYS A 101 25.51 -6.21 -13.84
N MET A 102 26.10 -5.30 -13.04
CA MET A 102 26.98 -4.24 -13.56
C MET A 102 28.47 -4.60 -13.49
N SER A 103 28.86 -5.44 -12.53
CA SER A 103 30.27 -5.77 -12.27
C SER A 103 30.79 -6.93 -13.13
N ASP A 104 29.90 -7.88 -13.46
CA ASP A 104 30.26 -9.09 -14.21
C ASP A 104 30.38 -8.84 -15.73
N ILE A 105 29.74 -7.78 -16.25
CA ILE A 105 29.84 -7.40 -17.67
C ILE A 105 31.17 -6.73 -18.00
N LEU A 106 31.75 -5.94 -17.08
CA LEU A 106 33.01 -5.23 -17.33
C LEU A 106 34.28 -6.09 -17.16
N ARG A 107 34.16 -7.32 -16.65
CA ARG A 107 35.29 -8.23 -16.44
C ARG A 107 35.44 -9.32 -17.52
N ALA A 108 34.46 -9.47 -18.41
CA ALA A 108 34.48 -10.44 -19.51
C ALA A 108 35.08 -9.91 -20.83
N GLY A 109 35.48 -8.64 -20.89
CA GLY A 109 35.92 -7.97 -22.13
C GLY A 109 37.42 -7.77 -22.31
N ASN A 110 38.30 -8.29 -21.44
CA ASN A 110 39.74 -7.98 -21.48
C ASN A 110 40.64 -9.23 -21.39
N SER A 111 40.33 -10.24 -22.18
CA SER A 111 41.22 -11.36 -22.47
C SER A 111 41.26 -11.59 -23.98
N ALA A 112 42.05 -10.77 -24.68
CA ALA A 112 42.56 -11.03 -26.02
C ALA A 112 43.98 -10.46 -26.10
#